data_AF-A0A518BFY8-F1
#
_entry.id   AF-A0A518BFY8-F1
#
_cell.length_a   1.000
_cell.length_b   1.000
_cell.length_c   1.000
_cell.angle_alpha   90.00
_cell.angle_beta   90.00
_cell.angle_gamma   90.00
#
_symmetry.space_group_name_H-M   'P 1'
#
loop_
_entity.id
_entity.type
_entity.pdbx_description
1 polymer ?
#
loop_
_entity_poly.entity_id
_entity_poly.type
_entity_poly.pdbx_seq_one_letter_code
_entity_poly.pdbx_strand_id
1 'polypeptide(L)' 'MPAATLLIPLPTSAGGLAAIHGNWSVGISPGTELWLQSWIVDPSGPQGFAASNGLLCKAP' A
#
# COMPACT_ATOMS: atom_id res chain seq x y z
N MET A 1 7.57 10.83 -19.30
CA MET A 1 7.00 10.01 -18.20
C MET A 1 6.97 10.87 -16.95
N PRO A 2 5.89 10.86 -16.14
CA PRO A 2 5.92 11.57 -14.86
C PRO A 2 7.08 11.00 -14.01
N ALA A 3 7.96 11.88 -13.54
CA ALA A 3 9.04 11.48 -12.64
C ALA A 3 8.48 11.19 -11.25
N ALA A 4 9.10 10.28 -10.50
CA ALA A 4 8.68 9.99 -9.14
C ALA A 4 8.85 11.25 -8.25
N THR A 5 7.75 11.77 -7.73
CA THR A 5 7.74 12.96 -6.86
C THR A 5 8.24 12.65 -5.44
N LEU A 6 8.13 11.40 -5.01
CA LEU A 6 8.54 10.93 -3.68
C LEU A 6 9.05 9.49 -3.78
N LEU A 7 10.23 9.23 -3.24
CA LEU A 7 10.76 7.88 -3.05
C LEU A 7 10.62 7.51 -1.58
N ILE A 8 9.71 6.57 -1.28
CA ILE A 8 9.57 6.00 0.06
C ILE A 8 10.28 4.65 0.08
N PRO A 9 11.41 4.51 0.80
CA PRO A 9 12.06 3.22 0.95
C PRO A 9 11.18 2.30 1.80
N LEU A 10 10.81 1.15 1.23
CA LEU A 10 10.11 0.07 1.93
C LEU A 10 11.12 -1.07 2.18
N PRO A 11 11.90 -1.01 3.27
CA PRO A 11 12.88 -2.04 3.57
C PRO A 11 12.18 -3.39 3.75
N THR A 12 12.70 -4.40 3.09
CA THR A 12 12.20 -5.77 3.19
C THR A 12 13.09 -6.60 4.10
N SER A 13 12.49 -7.54 4.82
CA SER A 13 13.23 -8.58 5.53
C SER A 13 13.88 -9.56 4.55
N ALA A 14 14.75 -10.44 5.05
CA ALA A 14 15.33 -11.52 4.25
C ALA A 14 14.27 -12.46 3.63
N GLY A 15 13.06 -12.51 4.19
CA GLY A 15 11.92 -13.25 3.64
C GLY A 15 11.08 -12.46 2.63
N GLY A 16 11.49 -11.24 2.25
CA GLY A 16 10.76 -10.39 1.31
C GLY A 16 9.55 -9.66 1.90
N LEU A 17 9.42 -9.61 3.23
CA LEU A 17 8.31 -8.91 3.89
C LEU A 17 8.67 -7.45 4.15
N ALA A 18 7.79 -6.53 3.76
CA ALA A 18 7.82 -5.13 4.21
C ALA A 18 6.72 -4.93 5.26
N ALA A 19 7.08 -4.38 6.42
CA ALA A 19 6.12 -4.04 7.47
C ALA A 19 5.80 -2.53 7.40
N ILE A 20 4.52 -2.22 7.23
CA ILE A 20 4.02 -0.84 7.28
C ILE A 20 3.38 -0.65 8.65
N HIS A 21 3.98 0.22 9.47
CA HIS A 21 3.46 0.57 10.78
C HIS A 21 2.68 1.87 10.70
N GLY A 22 1.49 1.90 11.27
CA GLY A 22 0.66 3.09 11.38
C GLY A 22 -0.30 2.95 12.54
N ASN A 23 -0.63 4.07 13.17
CA ASN A 23 -1.66 4.15 14.20
C ASN A 23 -2.92 4.75 13.58
N TRP A 24 -4.09 4.32 14.03
CA TRP A 24 -5.32 5.03 13.73
C TRP A 24 -5.26 6.43 14.36
N SER A 25 -5.43 7.46 13.53
CA SER A 25 -5.47 8.84 13.98
C SER A 25 -6.66 9.07 14.90
N VAL A 26 -6.54 10.03 15.82
CA VAL A 26 -7.69 10.52 16.58
C VAL A 26 -8.75 11.05 15.59
N GLY A 27 -10.00 10.66 15.77
CA GLY A 27 -11.11 11.05 14.89
C GLY A 27 -11.50 10.04 13.81
N ILE A 28 -10.78 8.93 13.66
CA ILE A 28 -11.28 7.79 12.87
C ILE A 28 -12.37 7.08 13.69
N SER A 29 -13.54 6.89 13.09
CA SER A 29 -14.66 6.19 13.74
C SER A 29 -14.37 4.70 13.92
N PRO A 30 -14.83 4.08 15.02
CA PRO A 30 -14.78 2.63 15.18
C PRO A 30 -15.41 1.90 14.00
N GLY A 31 -14.76 0.84 13.55
CA GLY A 31 -15.20 0.04 12.42
C GLY A 31 -14.92 0.62 11.03
N THR A 32 -14.27 1.78 10.90
CA THR A 32 -13.77 2.25 9.60
C THR A 32 -12.83 1.22 8.97
N GLU A 33 -13.06 0.91 7.70
CA GLU A 33 -12.26 -0.02 6.93
C GLU A 33 -11.24 0.73 6.06
N LEU A 34 -9.99 0.29 6.11
CA LEU A 34 -8.90 0.77 5.26
C LEU A 34 -8.40 -0.38 4.39
N TRP A 35 -8.38 -0.14 3.08
CA TRP A 35 -7.84 -1.05 2.09
C TRP A 35 -6.52 -0.52 1.55
N LEU A 36 -5.48 -1.35 1.56
CA LEU A 36 -4.13 -1.03 1.05
C LEU A 36 -3.76 -2.01 -0.06
N GLN A 37 -3.15 -1.50 -1.13
CA GLN A 37 -2.70 -2.29 -2.27
C GLN A 37 -1.48 -1.61 -2.91
N SER A 38 -0.47 -2.38 -3.28
CA SER A 38 0.69 -1.86 -4.01
C SER A 38 0.48 -1.99 -5.50
N TRP A 39 0.82 -0.94 -6.25
CA TRP A 39 0.72 -0.87 -7.70
C TRP A 39 2.08 -0.59 -8.32
N ILE A 40 2.35 -1.23 -9.46
CA ILE A 40 3.53 -0.97 -10.28
C ILE A 40 3.11 -0.69 -11.72
N VAL A 41 3.94 0.07 -12.43
CA VAL A 41 3.78 0.26 -13.88
C VAL A 41 4.14 -1.05 -14.58
N ASP A 42 3.22 -1.57 -15.38
CA ASP A 42 3.39 -2.79 -16.17
C ASP A 42 2.65 -2.61 -17.52
N PRO A 43 3.36 -2.40 -18.65
CA PRO A 43 2.74 -2.22 -19.95
C PRO A 43 1.86 -3.38 -20.42
N SER A 44 2.07 -4.59 -19.88
CA SER A 44 1.27 -5.77 -20.18
C SER A 44 0.02 -5.89 -19.29
N GLY A 45 -0.01 -5.16 -18.18
CA GLY A 45 -1.11 -5.15 -17.24
C GLY A 45 -2.31 -4.34 -17.74
N PRO A 46 -3.52 -4.62 -17.22
CA PRO A 46 -4.70 -3.82 -17.52
C PRO A 46 -4.45 -2.34 -17.23
N GLN A 47 -4.76 -1.47 -18.19
CA GLN A 47 -4.51 -0.03 -18.09
C GLN A 47 -3.05 0.38 -17.86
N GLY A 48 -2.09 -0.53 -18.08
CA GLY A 48 -0.65 -0.27 -17.90
C GLY A 48 -0.14 -0.45 -16.47
N PHE A 49 -0.87 -1.18 -15.61
CA PHE A 49 -0.46 -1.43 -14.23
C PHE A 49 -0.70 -2.88 -13.80
N ALA A 50 0.09 -3.33 -12.83
CA ALA A 50 -0.13 -4.55 -12.06
C ALA A 50 -0.25 -4.22 -10.57
N ALA A 51 -1.08 -4.98 -9.85
CA ALA A 51 -1.37 -4.74 -8.44
C ALA A 51 -1.15 -6.00 -7.60
N SER A 52 -0.84 -5.82 -6.31
CA SER A 52 -0.83 -6.89 -5.31
C SER A 52 -2.24 -7.36 -4.95
N ASN A 53 -2.35 -8.37 -4.08
CA ASN A 53 -3.59 -8.57 -3.31
C ASN A 53 -3.87 -7.35 -2.41
N GLY A 54 -5.14 -7.16 -2.04
CA GLY A 54 -5.56 -6.12 -1.10
C GLY A 54 -5.35 -6.55 0.36
N LEU A 55 -4.95 -5.59 1.20
CA LEU A 55 -4.89 -5.72 2.65
C LEU A 55 -6.02 -4.90 3.27
N LEU A 56 -6.86 -5.54 4.09
CA LEU A 56 -7.93 -4.89 4.85
C LEU A 56 -7.54 -4.73 6.31
N CYS A 57 -7.68 -3.51 6.83
CA CYS A 57 -7.59 -3.19 8.25
C CYS A 57 -8.91 -2.56 8.70
N LYS A 58 -9.33 -2.86 9.93
CA LYS A 58 -10.54 -2.27 10.55
C LYS A 58 -10.17 -1.51 11.81
N ALA A 59 -10.66 -0.28 11.94
CA ALA A 59 -10.49 0.52 13.14
C ALA A 59 -11.20 -0.16 14.32
N PRO A 60 -10.57 -0.18 15.52
CA PRO A 60 -11.11 -0.84 16.70
C PRO A 60 -12.41 -0.19 17.20
#